data_AF-A0A430SCN2-F1
#
_entry.id   AF-A0A430SCN2-F1
#
_cell.length_a   1.000
_cell.length_b   1.000
_cell.length_c   1.000
_cell.angle_alpha   90.00
_cell.angle_beta   90.00
_cell.angle_gamma   90.00
#
_symmetry.space_group_name_H-M   'P 1'
#
loop_
_entity.id
_entity.type
_entity.pdbx_description
1 polymer ?
#
loop_
_entity_poly.entity_id
_entity_poly.type
_entity_poly.pdbx_seq_one_letter_code
_entity_poly.pdbx_strand_id
1 'polypeptide(L)'
;GYAGSEGSFTYALGVGYRGGPTLGLRAGYVAPPFSLGGRLELGPAPSLAPFTSFGLGVGYREAPFALGLDLSSSGLGGFLEWQEAPFALRLEGRQEATGARLQLLGSYAFRFPVPEEATLALGGYEEVPLEGRVELLGRPVRGARVEGGLAPVATDEGGRFRLYAPRAGARLRALPPEGLLALPTEAFWKPGDPPPVLALRPASL
;
A
#
# COMPACT_ATOMS: atom_id res chain seq x y z
N GLY A 1 -5.25 -14.29 34.38
CA GLY A 1 -6.00 -15.10 33.39
C GLY A 1 -5.06 -16.08 32.72
N TYR A 2 -5.59 -17.14 32.13
CA TYR A 2 -4.87 -18.16 31.38
C TYR A 2 -5.41 -18.19 29.95
N ALA A 3 -4.56 -18.29 28.95
CA ALA A 3 -4.99 -18.42 27.56
C ALA A 3 -4.02 -19.33 26.81
N GLY A 4 -4.51 -19.99 25.77
CA GLY A 4 -3.74 -20.91 24.95
C GLY A 4 -4.39 -21.18 23.61
N SER A 5 -3.63 -21.87 22.76
CA SER A 5 -4.07 -22.29 21.44
C SER A 5 -3.46 -23.64 21.11
N GLU A 6 -4.24 -24.51 20.49
CA GLU A 6 -3.81 -25.80 19.98
C GLU A 6 -4.38 -26.00 18.58
N GLY A 7 -3.51 -25.93 17.57
CA GLY A 7 -3.90 -25.92 16.17
C GLY A 7 -4.92 -24.81 15.86
N SER A 8 -6.08 -25.21 15.34
CA SER A 8 -7.21 -24.34 15.01
C SER A 8 -8.05 -23.90 16.20
N PHE A 9 -7.79 -24.43 17.41
CA PHE A 9 -8.55 -24.13 18.61
C PHE A 9 -7.83 -23.09 19.49
N THR A 10 -8.59 -22.16 20.04
CA THR A 10 -8.13 -21.11 20.96
C THR A 10 -9.02 -21.08 22.18
N TYR A 11 -8.45 -20.79 23.34
CA TYR A 11 -9.22 -20.67 24.57
C TYR A 11 -8.59 -19.65 25.53
N ALA A 12 -9.43 -19.07 26.38
CA ALA A 12 -9.01 -18.16 27.42
C ALA A 12 -9.95 -18.27 28.64
N LEU A 13 -9.35 -18.26 29.82
CA LEU A 13 -9.99 -18.18 31.12
C LEU A 13 -9.53 -16.89 31.82
N GLY A 14 -10.46 -16.03 32.16
CA GLY A 14 -10.21 -14.77 32.84
C GLY A 14 -11.01 -14.66 34.11
N VAL A 15 -10.46 -13.96 35.10
CA VAL A 15 -11.21 -13.48 36.25
C VAL A 15 -11.29 -11.96 36.16
N GLY A 16 -12.41 -11.38 36.59
CA GLY A 16 -12.66 -9.95 36.52
C GLY A 16 -13.45 -9.45 37.73
N TYR A 17 -13.76 -8.15 37.73
CA TYR A 17 -14.59 -7.54 38.75
C TYR A 17 -15.52 -6.49 38.13
N ARG A 18 -16.84 -6.66 38.28
CA ARG A 18 -17.85 -5.71 37.81
C ARG A 18 -19.06 -5.73 38.74
N GLY A 19 -18.95 -5.00 39.86
CA GLY A 19 -19.93 -5.08 40.96
C GLY A 19 -19.83 -6.35 41.81
N GLY A 20 -18.86 -7.22 41.50
CA GLY A 20 -18.55 -8.48 42.18
C GLY A 20 -17.56 -9.31 41.34
N PRO A 21 -16.99 -10.40 41.88
CA PRO A 21 -16.03 -11.24 41.17
C PRO A 21 -16.69 -11.96 39.99
N THR A 22 -16.06 -11.89 38.81
CA THR A 22 -16.54 -12.59 37.61
C THR A 22 -15.51 -13.61 37.12
N LEU A 23 -16.00 -14.69 36.51
CA LEU A 23 -15.20 -15.71 35.83
C LEU A 23 -15.67 -15.80 34.38
N GLY A 24 -14.77 -15.55 33.44
CA GLY A 24 -15.04 -15.58 32.00
C GLY A 24 -14.28 -16.71 31.32
N LEU A 25 -14.97 -17.49 30.50
CA LEU A 25 -14.39 -18.47 29.59
C LEU A 25 -14.67 -18.04 28.15
N ARG A 26 -13.66 -18.15 27.29
CA ARG A 26 -13.79 -17.99 25.84
C ARG A 26 -13.13 -19.18 25.16
N ALA A 27 -13.76 -19.68 24.11
CA ALA A 27 -13.21 -20.71 23.27
C ALA A 27 -13.57 -20.40 21.82
N GLY A 28 -12.73 -20.81 20.88
CA GLY A 28 -12.98 -20.62 19.48
C GLY A 28 -12.25 -21.65 18.64
N TYR A 29 -12.85 -22.02 17.53
CA TYR A 29 -12.29 -22.94 16.55
C TYR A 29 -12.34 -22.29 15.18
N VAL A 30 -11.24 -22.31 14.44
CA VAL A 30 -11.13 -21.74 13.10
C VAL A 30 -10.61 -22.79 12.14
N ALA A 31 -11.47 -23.28 11.26
CA ALA A 31 -11.11 -24.16 10.17
C ALA A 31 -11.67 -23.56 8.88
N PRO A 32 -10.85 -22.80 8.12
CA PRO A 32 -11.30 -22.12 6.92
C PRO A 32 -12.08 -23.07 5.99
N PRO A 33 -13.23 -22.64 5.45
CA PRO A 33 -13.77 -21.28 5.51
C PRO A 33 -14.58 -20.94 6.78
N PHE A 34 -14.69 -21.85 7.74
CA PHE A 34 -15.57 -21.72 8.91
C PHE A 34 -14.86 -21.24 10.19
N SER A 35 -15.64 -20.59 11.06
CA SER A 35 -15.24 -20.30 12.43
C SER A 35 -16.41 -20.55 13.39
N LEU A 36 -16.07 -20.97 14.61
CA LEU A 36 -16.99 -21.18 15.71
C LEU A 36 -16.39 -20.50 16.95
N GLY A 37 -17.23 -19.85 17.75
CA GLY A 37 -16.79 -19.13 18.94
C GLY A 37 -17.80 -19.26 20.05
N GLY A 38 -17.32 -19.32 21.28
CA GLY A 38 -18.12 -19.38 22.48
C GLY A 38 -17.53 -18.46 23.56
N ARG A 39 -18.41 -17.79 24.30
CA ARG A 39 -18.08 -17.06 25.51
C ARG A 39 -19.09 -17.41 26.57
N LEU A 40 -18.61 -17.57 27.79
CA LEU A 40 -19.41 -17.66 29.01
C LEU A 40 -18.82 -16.68 30.02
N GLU A 41 -19.66 -15.95 30.74
CA GLU A 41 -19.24 -15.16 31.89
C GLU A 41 -20.21 -15.36 33.05
N LEU A 42 -19.64 -15.74 34.18
CA LEU A 42 -20.32 -16.04 35.43
C LEU A 42 -19.99 -14.94 36.44
N GLY A 43 -21.00 -14.33 37.05
CA GLY A 43 -20.79 -13.32 38.07
C GLY A 43 -22.05 -13.07 38.91
N PRO A 44 -21.90 -12.52 40.13
CA PRO A 44 -23.04 -12.12 40.93
C PRO A 44 -23.71 -10.87 40.32
N ALA A 45 -25.04 -10.89 40.20
CA ALA A 45 -25.82 -9.68 39.96
C ALA A 45 -26.07 -8.93 41.28
N PRO A 46 -26.35 -7.62 41.25
CA PRO A 46 -26.80 -6.88 42.44
C PRO A 46 -28.13 -7.42 43.03
N SER A 47 -28.86 -8.26 42.30
CA SER A 47 -30.06 -8.97 42.78
C SER A 47 -29.82 -10.48 42.85
N LEU A 48 -29.40 -11.00 44.01
CA LEU A 48 -29.44 -12.38 44.59
C LEU A 48 -29.47 -13.67 43.70
N ALA A 49 -29.30 -13.58 42.38
CA ALA A 49 -29.20 -14.69 41.45
C ALA A 49 -27.88 -14.57 40.67
N PRO A 50 -27.17 -15.69 40.43
CA PRO A 50 -26.00 -15.66 39.55
C PRO A 50 -26.44 -15.26 38.14
N PHE A 51 -25.86 -14.20 37.60
CA PHE A 51 -26.06 -13.85 36.19
C PHE A 51 -25.05 -14.63 35.36
N THR A 52 -25.56 -15.37 34.38
CA THR A 52 -24.75 -16.05 33.38
C THR A 52 -24.98 -15.34 32.06
N SER A 53 -23.97 -14.67 31.53
CA SER A 53 -24.01 -14.25 30.12
C SER A 53 -23.29 -15.27 29.27
N PHE A 54 -23.80 -15.46 28.07
CA PHE A 54 -23.17 -16.30 27.08
C PHE A 54 -23.17 -15.61 25.72
N GLY A 55 -22.28 -16.08 24.85
CA GLY A 55 -22.22 -15.74 23.45
C GLY A 55 -21.80 -16.97 22.65
N LEU A 56 -22.47 -17.27 21.57
CA LEU A 56 -22.15 -18.32 20.61
C LEU A 56 -22.10 -17.69 19.23
N GLY A 57 -20.99 -17.83 18.53
CA GLY A 57 -20.79 -17.27 17.21
C GLY A 57 -20.46 -18.35 16.21
N VAL A 58 -21.03 -18.27 15.02
CA VAL A 58 -20.62 -19.06 13.86
C VAL A 58 -20.31 -18.11 12.72
N GLY A 59 -19.28 -18.43 11.94
CA GLY A 59 -18.85 -17.63 10.81
C GLY A 59 -18.47 -18.50 9.63
N TYR A 60 -18.66 -17.95 8.45
CA TYR A 60 -18.15 -18.49 7.20
C TYR A 60 -17.57 -17.35 6.36
N ARG A 61 -16.42 -17.60 5.76
CA ARG A 61 -15.72 -16.63 4.92
C ARG A 61 -15.06 -17.33 3.74
N GLU A 62 -15.57 -17.06 2.56
CA GLU A 62 -15.01 -17.52 1.29
C GLU A 62 -15.29 -16.43 0.26
N ALA A 63 -14.24 -15.85 -0.31
CA ALA A 63 -14.39 -14.70 -1.21
C ALA A 63 -15.33 -15.06 -2.38
N PRO A 64 -16.28 -14.18 -2.73
CA PRO A 64 -16.45 -12.79 -2.26
C PRO A 64 -17.33 -12.63 -1.02
N PHE A 65 -17.77 -13.71 -0.36
CA PHE A 65 -18.77 -13.68 0.70
C PHE A 65 -18.20 -13.87 2.10
N ALA A 66 -18.83 -13.20 3.07
CA ALA A 66 -18.68 -13.51 4.47
C ALA A 66 -20.04 -13.45 5.16
N LEU A 67 -20.29 -14.37 6.07
CA LEU A 67 -21.49 -14.37 6.90
C LEU A 67 -21.12 -14.73 8.33
N GLY A 68 -21.85 -14.17 9.28
CA GLY A 68 -21.70 -14.47 10.68
C GLY A 68 -23.03 -14.40 11.39
N LEU A 69 -23.23 -15.28 12.36
CA LEU A 69 -24.35 -15.25 13.27
C LEU A 69 -23.81 -15.32 14.70
N ASP A 70 -24.32 -14.45 15.56
CA ASP A 70 -24.00 -14.41 16.98
C ASP A 70 -25.27 -14.51 17.82
N LEU A 71 -25.34 -15.48 18.71
CA LEU A 71 -26.39 -15.62 19.71
C LEU A 71 -25.82 -15.28 21.07
N SER A 72 -26.48 -14.42 21.83
CA SER A 72 -26.05 -14.04 23.17
C SER A 72 -27.22 -14.01 24.14
N SER A 73 -26.91 -13.88 25.43
CA SER A 73 -27.94 -13.68 26.48
C SER A 73 -28.79 -12.41 26.28
N SER A 74 -28.33 -11.45 25.46
CA SER A 74 -29.04 -10.20 25.17
C SER A 74 -29.77 -10.20 23.83
N GLY A 75 -29.56 -11.20 22.97
CA GLY A 75 -30.15 -11.19 21.63
C GLY A 75 -29.40 -12.00 20.58
N LEU A 76 -29.91 -11.93 19.35
CA LEU A 76 -29.35 -12.55 18.16
C LEU A 76 -28.86 -11.45 17.21
N GLY A 77 -27.60 -11.55 16.78
CA GLY A 77 -26.98 -10.72 15.76
C GLY A 77 -26.56 -11.55 14.55
N GLY A 78 -26.40 -10.89 13.43
CA GLY A 78 -25.85 -11.50 12.24
C GLY A 78 -25.50 -10.50 11.17
N PHE A 79 -24.61 -10.91 10.27
CA PHE A 79 -24.28 -10.14 9.08
C PHE A 79 -24.10 -11.05 7.86
N LEU A 80 -24.34 -10.46 6.69
CA LEU A 80 -24.01 -10.98 5.37
C LEU A 80 -23.25 -9.90 4.62
N GLU A 81 -22.06 -10.24 4.13
CA GLU A 81 -21.17 -9.34 3.42
C GLU A 81 -20.81 -9.95 2.06
N TRP A 82 -20.86 -9.12 1.04
CA TRP A 82 -20.35 -9.39 -0.30
C TRP A 82 -19.32 -8.33 -0.65
N GLN A 83 -18.13 -8.74 -1.08
CA GLN A 83 -17.03 -7.86 -1.43
C GLN A 83 -16.41 -8.29 -2.76
N GLU A 84 -16.56 -7.43 -3.77
CA GLU A 84 -15.94 -7.58 -5.07
C GLU A 84 -15.46 -6.21 -5.54
N ALA A 85 -14.15 -6.00 -5.55
CA ALA A 85 -13.57 -4.69 -5.83
C ALA A 85 -14.09 -4.15 -7.18
N PRO A 86 -14.56 -2.89 -7.23
CA PRO A 86 -14.43 -1.82 -6.23
C PRO A 86 -15.53 -1.75 -5.14
N PHE A 87 -16.49 -2.66 -5.13
CA PHE A 87 -17.69 -2.61 -4.32
C PHE A 87 -17.60 -3.51 -3.07
N ALA A 88 -18.26 -3.08 -1.99
CA ALA A 88 -18.62 -3.96 -0.89
C ALA A 88 -20.00 -3.60 -0.35
N LEU A 89 -20.79 -4.61 -0.02
CA LEU A 89 -22.11 -4.49 0.61
C LEU A 89 -22.16 -5.37 1.85
N ARG A 90 -22.68 -4.83 2.95
CA ARG A 90 -22.88 -5.54 4.20
C ARG A 90 -24.28 -5.28 4.73
N LEU A 91 -25.05 -6.35 4.87
CA LEU A 91 -26.32 -6.36 5.59
C LEU A 91 -26.05 -6.85 7.01
N GLU A 92 -26.48 -6.09 8.02
CA GLU A 92 -26.35 -6.45 9.42
C GLU A 92 -27.71 -6.37 10.10
N GLY A 93 -28.02 -7.37 10.92
CA GLY A 93 -29.25 -7.44 11.69
C GLY A 93 -28.97 -7.80 13.14
N ARG A 94 -29.72 -7.19 14.05
CA ARG A 94 -29.64 -7.45 15.48
C ARG A 94 -31.03 -7.40 16.10
N GLN A 95 -31.37 -8.43 16.85
CA GLN A 95 -32.61 -8.56 17.59
C GLN A 95 -32.29 -8.67 19.07
N GLU A 96 -32.75 -7.70 19.85
CA GLU A 96 -32.64 -7.66 21.31
C GLU A 96 -34.03 -7.65 21.94
N ALA A 97 -34.10 -7.80 23.26
CA ALA A 97 -35.37 -7.74 24.00
C ALA A 97 -36.12 -6.40 23.81
N THR A 98 -35.40 -5.32 23.50
CA THR A 98 -35.93 -3.96 23.30
C THR A 98 -36.38 -3.69 21.87
N GLY A 99 -36.06 -4.57 20.91
CA GLY A 99 -36.45 -4.41 19.51
C GLY A 99 -35.45 -5.00 18.51
N ALA A 100 -35.76 -4.83 17.22
CA ALA A 100 -34.92 -5.26 16.12
C ALA A 100 -34.32 -4.05 15.37
N ARG A 101 -33.07 -4.18 14.94
CA ARG A 101 -32.35 -3.21 14.12
C ARG A 101 -31.78 -3.90 12.89
N LEU A 102 -32.00 -3.31 11.72
CA LEU A 102 -31.43 -3.73 10.45
C LEU A 102 -30.64 -2.58 9.84
N GLN A 103 -29.48 -2.86 9.26
CA GLN A 103 -28.59 -1.89 8.62
C GLN A 103 -28.03 -2.45 7.32
N LEU A 104 -28.05 -1.63 6.26
CA LEU A 104 -27.37 -1.90 5.00
C LEU A 104 -26.24 -0.88 4.84
N LEU A 105 -25.01 -1.38 4.72
CA LEU A 105 -23.79 -0.60 4.56
C LEU A 105 -23.20 -0.89 3.19
N GLY A 106 -22.81 0.14 2.46
CA GLY A 106 -22.13 0.01 1.18
C GLY A 106 -20.85 0.84 1.15
N SER A 107 -19.83 0.31 0.48
CA SER A 107 -18.61 1.07 0.20
C SER A 107 -18.18 0.88 -1.26
N TYR A 108 -17.53 1.91 -1.79
CA TYR A 108 -17.03 1.95 -3.16
C TYR A 108 -15.65 2.59 -3.18
N ALA A 109 -14.67 1.89 -3.73
CA ALA A 109 -13.30 2.37 -3.88
C ALA A 109 -13.03 2.76 -5.34
N PHE A 110 -12.91 4.05 -5.62
CA PHE A 110 -12.43 4.52 -6.93
C PHE A 110 -10.98 5.01 -6.83
N ARG A 111 -10.30 4.98 -7.98
CA ARG A 111 -9.00 5.61 -8.17
C ARG A 111 -9.18 6.69 -9.23
N PHE A 112 -8.79 7.92 -8.92
CA PHE A 112 -8.65 8.96 -9.93
C PHE A 112 -7.26 8.85 -10.55
N PRO A 113 -7.13 8.81 -11.88
CA PRO A 113 -5.84 9.05 -12.51
C PRO A 113 -5.39 10.46 -12.11
N VAL A 114 -4.20 10.58 -11.52
CA VAL A 114 -3.65 11.90 -11.19
C VAL A 114 -3.15 12.53 -12.49
N PRO A 115 -3.56 13.76 -12.84
CA PRO A 115 -3.06 14.45 -14.01
C PRO A 115 -1.53 14.57 -13.99
N GLU A 116 -0.91 14.52 -15.17
CA GLU A 116 0.55 14.59 -15.31
C GLU A 116 1.10 15.89 -14.71
N GLU A 117 0.38 16.99 -14.89
CA GLU A 117 0.73 18.32 -14.38
C GLU A 117 0.75 18.36 -12.84
N ALA A 118 -0.18 17.66 -12.19
CA ALA A 118 -0.23 17.56 -10.73
C ALA A 118 0.89 16.66 -10.18
N THR A 119 1.22 15.59 -10.90
CA THR A 119 2.35 14.70 -10.57
C THR A 119 3.69 15.44 -10.69
N LEU A 120 3.87 16.27 -11.72
CA LEU A 120 5.04 17.12 -11.91
C LEU A 120 5.15 18.20 -10.82
N ALA A 121 4.04 18.87 -10.49
CA ALA A 121 4.01 19.92 -9.47
C ALA A 121 4.31 19.39 -8.05
N LEU A 122 3.88 18.17 -7.73
CA LEU A 122 4.14 17.51 -6.45
C LEU A 122 5.48 16.74 -6.42
N GLY A 123 6.25 16.79 -7.51
CA GLY A 123 7.60 16.23 -7.55
C GLY A 123 7.66 14.71 -7.71
N GLY A 124 6.62 14.09 -8.26
CA GLY A 124 6.42 12.64 -8.34
C GLY A 124 7.24 11.89 -9.39
N TYR A 125 8.15 12.53 -10.11
CA TYR A 125 9.11 11.84 -10.97
C TYR A 125 10.50 11.87 -10.32
N GLU A 126 11.09 10.69 -10.13
CA GLU A 126 12.49 10.56 -9.72
C GLU A 126 13.43 11.07 -10.81
N GLU A 127 12.98 11.15 -12.07
CA GLU A 127 13.76 11.67 -13.19
C GLU A 127 13.20 12.96 -13.77
N VAL A 128 14.10 13.77 -14.33
CA VAL A 128 13.79 15.06 -14.95
C VAL A 128 14.33 15.03 -16.39
N PRO A 129 13.55 15.52 -17.39
CA PRO A 129 14.08 15.68 -18.74
C PRO A 129 15.22 16.70 -18.74
N LEU A 130 16.35 16.28 -19.28
CA LEU A 130 17.57 17.07 -19.40
C LEU A 130 17.93 17.19 -20.88
N GLU A 131 18.06 18.43 -21.34
CA GLU A 131 18.57 18.77 -22.67
C GLU A 131 19.96 19.39 -22.54
N GLY A 132 20.87 18.99 -23.43
CA GLY A 132 22.24 19.50 -23.45
C GLY A 132 22.87 19.40 -24.84
N ARG A 133 24.15 19.75 -24.94
CA ARG A 133 24.89 19.73 -26.21
C ARG A 133 26.29 19.16 -26.03
N VAL A 134 26.77 18.44 -27.03
CA VAL A 134 28.16 17.97 -27.14
C VAL A 134 28.87 18.76 -28.23
N GLU A 135 30.04 19.28 -27.90
CA GLU A 135 30.84 20.10 -28.81
C GLU A 135 32.31 19.67 -28.81
N LEU A 136 33.00 19.87 -29.92
CA LEU A 136 34.45 19.75 -30.06
C LEU A 136 34.98 21.06 -30.62
N LEU A 137 35.85 21.75 -29.87
CA LEU A 137 36.41 23.05 -30.25
C LEU A 137 35.33 24.08 -30.67
N GLY A 138 34.20 24.11 -29.95
CA GLY A 138 33.06 25.00 -30.21
C GLY A 138 32.18 24.60 -31.40
N ARG A 139 32.41 23.42 -32.01
CA ARG A 139 31.57 22.88 -33.08
C ARG A 139 30.68 21.75 -32.56
N PRO A 140 29.41 21.66 -32.98
CA PRO A 140 28.53 20.55 -32.59
C PRO A 140 29.06 19.22 -33.10
N VAL A 141 28.91 18.17 -32.26
CA VAL A 141 29.30 16.81 -32.62
C VAL A 141 28.06 15.95 -32.75
N ARG A 142 27.79 15.47 -33.97
CA ARG A 142 26.72 14.50 -34.26
C ARG A 142 27.14 13.09 -33.89
N GLY A 143 26.20 12.31 -33.34
CA GLY A 143 26.40 10.89 -33.05
C GLY A 143 27.28 10.59 -31.83
N ALA A 144 27.64 11.61 -31.04
CA ALA A 144 28.30 11.39 -29.76
C ALA A 144 27.34 10.69 -28.80
N ARG A 145 27.81 9.63 -28.14
CA ARG A 145 27.01 8.84 -27.19
C ARG A 145 27.12 9.46 -25.81
N VAL A 146 26.00 9.92 -25.26
CA VAL A 146 25.91 10.52 -23.94
C VAL A 146 25.30 9.52 -22.97
N GLU A 147 26.04 9.22 -21.90
CA GLU A 147 25.66 8.31 -20.82
C GLU A 147 25.45 9.09 -19.52
N GLY A 148 24.82 8.47 -18.51
CA GLY A 148 24.57 9.09 -17.20
C GLY A 148 23.09 9.39 -16.89
N GLY A 149 22.20 9.18 -17.85
CA GLY A 149 20.75 9.11 -17.64
C GLY A 149 20.25 7.66 -17.52
N LEU A 150 18.92 7.48 -17.56
CA LEU A 150 18.29 6.15 -17.58
C LEU A 150 18.75 5.29 -18.75
N ALA A 151 18.99 5.90 -19.90
CA ALA A 151 19.46 5.24 -21.10
C ALA A 151 20.48 6.12 -21.82
N PRO A 152 21.51 5.53 -22.47
CA PRO A 152 22.43 6.26 -23.30
C PRO A 152 21.72 6.78 -24.55
N VAL A 153 22.05 7.99 -24.98
CA VAL A 153 21.47 8.64 -26.17
C VAL A 153 22.57 9.14 -27.09
N ALA A 154 22.31 9.13 -28.40
CA ALA A 154 23.21 9.72 -29.39
C ALA A 154 22.80 11.17 -29.70
N THR A 155 23.78 12.04 -29.93
CA THR A 155 23.49 13.43 -30.31
C THR A 155 22.98 13.57 -31.75
N ASP A 156 22.11 14.56 -31.96
CA ASP A 156 21.57 14.92 -33.28
C ASP A 156 22.57 15.70 -34.15
N GLU A 157 22.14 16.16 -35.34
CA GLU A 157 22.97 16.96 -36.25
C GLU A 157 23.45 18.29 -35.65
N GLY A 158 22.68 18.84 -34.72
CA GLY A 158 23.03 20.05 -33.97
C GLY A 158 23.93 19.78 -32.76
N GLY A 159 24.34 18.53 -32.53
CA GLY A 159 25.09 18.07 -31.37
C GLY A 159 24.27 18.03 -30.07
N ARG A 160 22.93 18.14 -30.16
CA ARG A 160 22.04 18.16 -29.00
C ARG A 160 21.67 16.76 -28.57
N PHE A 161 21.41 16.59 -27.29
CA PHE A 161 20.85 15.37 -26.73
C PHE A 161 19.73 15.70 -25.76
N ARG A 162 18.80 14.76 -25.62
CA ARG A 162 17.77 14.78 -24.57
C ARG A 162 17.75 13.42 -23.89
N LEU A 163 17.87 13.41 -22.56
CA LEU A 163 17.80 12.20 -21.75
C LEU A 163 17.03 12.49 -20.46
N TYR A 164 16.69 11.44 -19.72
CA TYR A 164 16.08 11.54 -18.40
C TYR A 164 17.14 11.28 -17.34
N ALA A 165 17.40 12.29 -16.50
CA ALA A 165 18.41 12.26 -15.45
C ALA A 165 17.76 12.18 -14.06
N PRO A 166 18.33 11.43 -13.10
CA PRO A 166 17.81 11.40 -11.72
C PRO A 166 17.82 12.79 -11.08
N ARG A 167 16.81 13.05 -10.24
CA ARG A 167 16.63 14.33 -9.55
C ARG A 167 17.71 14.64 -8.52
N ALA A 168 18.40 13.60 -8.02
CA ALA A 168 19.59 13.74 -7.17
C ALA A 168 20.80 14.32 -7.92
N GLY A 169 20.73 14.39 -9.25
CA GLY A 169 21.80 14.76 -10.15
C GLY A 169 22.41 13.55 -10.87
N ALA A 170 23.09 13.82 -11.97
CA ALA A 170 23.69 12.83 -12.85
C ALA A 170 25.12 13.20 -13.21
N ARG A 171 26.01 12.19 -13.26
CA ARG A 171 27.32 12.32 -13.90
C ARG A 171 27.15 11.93 -15.37
N LEU A 172 27.15 12.93 -16.23
CA LEU A 172 27.04 12.77 -17.67
C LEU A 172 28.42 12.46 -18.25
N ARG A 173 28.48 11.49 -19.16
CA ARG A 173 29.69 11.13 -19.89
C ARG A 173 29.40 11.17 -21.38
N ALA A 174 30.09 12.03 -22.13
CA ALA A 174 30.02 12.01 -23.59
C ALA A 174 31.21 11.23 -24.16
N LEU A 175 30.88 10.20 -24.94
CA LEU A 175 31.80 9.42 -25.74
C LEU A 175 31.76 9.96 -27.19
N PRO A 176 32.94 10.18 -27.80
CA PRO A 176 33.00 10.60 -29.20
C PRO A 176 32.43 9.51 -30.13
N PRO A 177 31.83 9.89 -31.28
CA PRO A 177 31.43 8.94 -32.31
C PRO A 177 32.63 8.23 -32.93
N GLU A 178 32.38 7.06 -33.53
CA GLU A 178 33.40 6.34 -34.29
C GLU A 178 33.95 7.22 -35.43
N GLY A 179 35.27 7.27 -35.58
CA GLY A 179 35.96 8.09 -36.59
C GLY A 179 36.31 9.51 -36.15
N LEU A 180 35.87 9.98 -34.98
CA LEU A 180 36.27 11.28 -34.41
C LEU A 180 37.42 11.11 -33.41
N LEU A 181 38.57 11.73 -33.69
CA LEU A 181 39.74 11.72 -32.80
C LEU A 181 39.58 12.70 -31.63
N ALA A 182 38.73 12.34 -30.68
CA ALA A 182 38.54 13.07 -29.43
C ALA A 182 38.56 12.14 -28.22
N LEU A 183 38.81 12.69 -27.04
CA LEU A 183 38.74 12.01 -25.76
C LEU A 183 37.35 12.19 -25.14
N PRO A 184 36.83 11.17 -24.43
CA PRO A 184 35.62 11.32 -23.63
C PRO A 184 35.69 12.49 -22.66
N THR A 185 34.54 13.10 -22.39
CA THR A 185 34.41 14.15 -21.38
C THR A 185 33.30 13.81 -20.41
N GLU A 186 33.39 14.35 -19.20
CA GLU A 186 32.41 14.13 -18.15
C GLU A 186 32.04 15.44 -17.48
N ALA A 187 30.76 15.59 -17.15
CA ALA A 187 30.26 16.70 -16.37
C ALA A 187 29.22 16.20 -15.38
N PHE A 188 29.10 16.90 -14.26
CA PHE A 188 28.04 16.65 -13.31
C PHE A 188 26.95 17.71 -13.49
N TRP A 189 25.69 17.28 -13.45
CA TRP A 189 24.53 18.16 -13.59
C TRP A 189 23.48 17.84 -12.52
N LYS A 190 22.84 18.87 -11.96
CA LYS A 190 21.68 18.77 -11.08
C LYS A 190 20.50 19.59 -11.60
N PRO A 191 19.26 19.21 -11.26
CA PRO A 191 18.09 20.04 -11.55
C PRO A 191 18.25 21.45 -10.98
N GLY A 192 18.12 22.46 -11.85
CA GLY A 192 18.35 23.88 -11.52
C GLY A 192 19.66 24.44 -12.11
N ASP A 193 20.60 23.59 -12.49
CA ASP A 193 21.79 23.99 -13.23
C ASP A 193 21.43 24.33 -14.69
N PRO A 194 22.18 25.25 -15.34
CA PRO A 194 22.00 25.53 -16.76
C PRO A 194 22.23 24.26 -17.62
N PRO A 195 21.64 24.20 -18.82
CA PRO A 195 21.84 23.09 -19.75
C PRO A 195 23.34 22.77 -19.96
N PRO A 196 23.77 21.51 -19.76
CA PRO A 196 25.18 21.15 -19.80
C PRO A 196 25.73 21.19 -21.23
N VAL A 197 26.93 21.75 -21.37
CA VAL A 197 27.73 21.69 -22.60
C VAL A 197 28.92 20.77 -22.35
N LEU A 198 28.90 19.61 -23.00
CA LEU A 198 29.94 18.59 -22.90
C LEU A 198 31.00 18.85 -23.98
N ALA A 199 32.03 19.60 -23.62
CA ALA A 199 33.16 19.89 -24.50
C ALA A 199 34.14 18.70 -24.54
N LEU A 200 34.16 17.98 -25.67
CA LEU A 200 35.15 16.97 -25.98
C LEU A 200 36.52 17.61 -26.20
N ARG A 201 37.58 16.86 -25.88
CA ARG A 201 38.97 17.31 -26.08
C ARG A 201 39.57 16.58 -27.27
N PRO A 202 40.35 17.23 -28.15
CA PRO A 202 41.02 16.54 -29.25
C PRO A 202 42.05 15.52 -28.72
N ALA A 203 42.21 14.40 -29.43
CA ALA A 203 43.15 13.34 -29.06
C ALA A 203 44.61 13.64 -29.50
N SER A 204 44.82 14.67 -30.31
CA SER A 204 46.15 15.18 -30.73
C SER A 204 46.10 16.71 -30.83
N LEU A 205 47.11 17.39 -30.26
CA LEU A 205 47.37 18.82 -30.44
C LEU A 205 48.20 19.07 -31.70
#